data_AF-A0AAP4R2L6-F1
#
_entry.id   AF-A0AAP4R2L6-F1
#
_cell.length_a   1.000
_cell.length_b   1.000
_cell.length_c   1.000
_cell.angle_alpha   90.00
_cell.angle_beta   90.00
_cell.angle_gamma   90.00
#
_symmetry.space_group_name_H-M   'P 1'
#
loop_
_entity.id
_entity.type
_entity.pdbx_description
1 polymer ?
#
loop_
_entity_poly.entity_id
_entity_poly.type
_entity_poly.pdbx_seq_one_letter_code
_entity_poly.pdbx_strand_id
1 'polypeptide(L)'
;MISLIQSSFNTARNALTHVVRRPSFVRKLDIAVLVLIVASVLVVMADSVQELHAQYGHTLYAAEWAFTLLFSAEYLLRLCTAKKPAAYARSFFGIVDLVSVLPTYLAFFFPGLHALIDVRPLRLLREFRILGLSIYREEGHLLMRSLARARRKIFVFICGMFVLVVILGTVIFLVEGPERGITSIPMGIYRAAVNASSTWRR
;
A
#
# COMPACT_ATOMS: atom_id res chain seq x y z
N MET A 1 26.58 -31.46 2.87
CA MET A 1 25.65 -30.89 1.87
C MET A 1 25.15 -29.48 2.23
N ILE A 2 24.68 -29.23 3.46
CA ILE A 2 24.13 -27.93 3.88
C ILE A 2 25.20 -26.80 3.88
N SER A 3 26.45 -27.10 4.25
CA SER A 3 27.55 -26.13 4.28
C SER A 3 28.05 -25.68 2.89
N LEU A 4 27.98 -26.55 1.88
CA LEU A 4 28.37 -26.26 0.49
C LEU A 4 27.35 -25.34 -0.19
N ILE A 5 26.06 -25.53 0.09
CA ILE A 5 24.98 -24.65 -0.38
C ILE A 5 25.11 -23.26 0.28
N GLN A 6 25.39 -23.20 1.59
CA GLN A 6 25.63 -21.94 2.29
C GLN A 6 26.89 -21.20 1.79
N SER A 7 27.96 -21.93 1.46
CA SER A 7 29.19 -21.35 0.91
C SER A 7 28.97 -20.74 -0.47
N SER A 8 28.33 -21.47 -1.39
CA SER A 8 28.01 -20.96 -2.72
C SER A 8 27.06 -19.75 -2.67
N PHE A 9 26.06 -19.80 -1.79
CA PHE A 9 25.14 -18.69 -1.54
C PHE A 9 25.84 -17.44 -0.98
N ASN A 10 26.81 -17.63 -0.06
CA ASN A 10 27.57 -16.52 0.52
C ASN A 10 28.52 -15.86 -0.49
N THR A 11 29.13 -16.64 -1.39
CA THR A 11 30.01 -16.10 -2.44
C THR A 11 29.21 -15.33 -3.49
N ALA A 12 28.08 -15.86 -3.94
CA ALA A 12 27.16 -15.16 -4.84
C ALA A 12 26.63 -13.86 -4.21
N ARG A 13 26.28 -13.90 -2.92
CA ARG A 13 25.86 -12.73 -2.13
C ARG A 13 26.95 -11.66 -2.08
N ASN A 14 28.20 -12.05 -1.83
CA ASN A 14 29.31 -11.09 -1.72
C ASN A 14 29.67 -10.44 -3.07
N ALA A 15 29.51 -11.17 -4.19
CA ALA A 15 29.67 -10.60 -5.52
C ALA A 15 28.52 -9.64 -5.88
N LEU A 16 27.27 -10.03 -5.58
CA LEU A 16 26.08 -9.19 -5.80
C LEU A 16 26.12 -7.91 -4.97
N THR A 17 26.54 -7.95 -3.70
CA THR A 17 26.62 -6.75 -2.86
C THR A 17 27.66 -5.75 -3.39
N HIS A 18 28.74 -6.20 -4.01
CA HIS A 18 29.77 -5.30 -4.55
C HIS A 18 29.28 -4.54 -5.80
N VAL A 19 28.45 -5.17 -6.63
CA VAL A 19 27.84 -4.54 -7.82
C VAL A 19 26.67 -3.63 -7.43
N VAL A 20 25.79 -4.10 -6.55
CA VAL A 20 24.57 -3.37 -6.16
C VAL A 20 24.86 -2.14 -5.32
N ARG A 21 25.97 -2.11 -4.56
CA ARG A 21 26.31 -0.97 -3.69
C ARG A 21 26.79 0.27 -4.45
N ARG A 22 26.88 0.24 -5.78
CA ARG A 22 27.18 1.45 -6.57
C ARG A 22 26.01 2.44 -6.49
N PRO A 23 26.24 3.70 -6.07
CA PRO A 23 25.16 4.68 -5.85
C PRO A 23 24.36 4.98 -7.12
N SER A 24 24.98 4.93 -8.29
CA SER A 24 24.32 5.10 -9.58
C SER A 24 23.41 3.92 -9.97
N PHE A 25 23.71 2.71 -9.51
CA PHE A 25 22.88 1.54 -9.77
C PHE A 25 21.62 1.56 -8.92
N VAL A 26 21.75 1.91 -7.64
CA VAL A 26 20.61 2.07 -6.72
C VAL A 26 19.62 3.11 -7.25
N ARG A 27 20.12 4.29 -7.68
CA ARG A 27 19.26 5.34 -8.24
C ARG A 27 18.51 4.91 -9.51
N LYS A 28 19.18 4.18 -10.42
CA LYS A 28 18.54 3.67 -11.64
C LYS A 28 17.50 2.60 -11.33
N LEU A 29 17.78 1.72 -10.36
CA LEU A 29 16.85 0.72 -9.88
C LEU A 29 15.61 1.40 -9.28
N ASP A 30 15.79 2.42 -8.43
CA ASP A 30 14.69 3.15 -7.81
C ASP A 30 13.79 3.83 -8.86
N ILE A 31 14.37 4.47 -9.89
CA ILE A 31 13.61 5.06 -11.00
C ILE A 31 12.90 3.99 -11.82
N ALA A 32 13.56 2.87 -12.13
CA ALA A 32 12.97 1.78 -12.89
C ALA A 32 11.76 1.17 -12.16
N VAL A 33 11.87 0.95 -10.85
CA VAL A 33 10.76 0.45 -10.03
C VAL A 33 9.63 1.46 -9.95
N LEU A 34 9.93 2.76 -9.85
CA LEU A 34 8.90 3.80 -9.87
C LEU A 34 8.09 3.75 -11.17
N VAL A 35 8.77 3.71 -12.31
CA VAL A 35 8.12 3.58 -13.63
C VAL A 35 7.30 2.30 -13.69
N LEU A 36 7.82 1.20 -13.13
CA LEU A 36 7.11 -0.08 -13.07
C LEU A 36 5.84 -0.03 -12.22
N ILE A 37 5.85 0.68 -11.08
CA ILE A 37 4.65 0.87 -10.24
C ILE A 37 3.61 1.69 -10.98
N VAL A 38 4.02 2.82 -11.58
CA VAL A 38 3.09 3.65 -12.35
C VAL A 38 2.48 2.85 -13.50
N ALA A 39 3.28 2.10 -14.25
CA ALA A 39 2.81 1.22 -15.30
C ALA A 39 1.84 0.13 -14.77
N SER A 40 2.17 -0.50 -13.64
CA SER A 40 1.30 -1.51 -13.01
C SER A 40 -0.04 -0.90 -12.56
N VAL A 41 -0.04 0.32 -12.03
CA VAL A 41 -1.29 1.02 -11.64
C VAL A 41 -2.12 1.35 -12.86
N LEU A 42 -1.51 1.83 -13.95
CA LEU A 42 -2.22 2.09 -15.20
C LEU A 42 -2.87 0.82 -15.77
N VAL A 43 -2.19 -0.32 -15.69
CA VAL A 43 -2.78 -1.61 -16.11
C VAL A 43 -3.96 -2.02 -15.21
N VAL A 44 -3.90 -1.78 -13.91
CA VAL A 44 -5.03 -2.04 -13.00
C VAL A 44 -6.20 -1.07 -13.27
N MET A 45 -5.91 0.20 -13.55
CA MET A 45 -6.94 1.17 -13.93
C MET A 45 -7.59 0.77 -15.25
N ALA A 46 -6.80 0.29 -16.22
CA ALA A 46 -7.28 -0.26 -17.48
C ALA A 46 -8.19 -1.50 -17.26
N ASP A 47 -7.80 -2.41 -16.35
CA ASP A 47 -8.60 -3.58 -15.95
C ASP A 47 -9.92 -3.21 -15.24
N SER A 48 -10.01 -2.01 -14.66
CA SER A 48 -11.24 -1.54 -14.01
C SER A 48 -12.33 -1.10 -15.00
N VAL A 49 -11.96 -0.81 -16.26
CA VAL A 49 -12.91 -0.45 -17.33
C VAL A 49 -13.49 -1.73 -17.93
N GLN A 50 -14.81 -1.94 -17.78
CA GLN A 50 -15.49 -3.17 -18.20
C GLN A 50 -15.31 -3.49 -19.69
N GLU A 51 -15.35 -2.48 -20.56
CA GLU A 51 -15.16 -2.64 -22.01
C GLU A 51 -13.76 -3.16 -22.36
N LEU A 52 -12.74 -2.64 -21.66
CA LEU A 52 -11.36 -3.02 -21.88
C LEU A 52 -11.04 -4.38 -21.25
N HIS A 53 -11.65 -4.70 -20.11
CA HIS A 53 -11.57 -6.04 -19.51
C HIS A 53 -12.19 -7.11 -20.41
N ALA A 54 -13.33 -6.82 -21.04
CA ALA A 54 -13.99 -7.76 -21.94
C ALA A 54 -13.15 -8.06 -23.20
N GLN A 55 -12.39 -7.09 -23.71
CA GLN A 55 -11.56 -7.25 -24.91
C GLN A 55 -10.13 -7.74 -24.62
N TYR A 56 -9.52 -7.27 -23.53
CA TYR A 56 -8.10 -7.48 -23.22
C TYR A 56 -7.84 -8.15 -21.87
N GLY A 57 -8.87 -8.71 -21.20
CA GLY A 57 -8.75 -9.30 -19.86
C GLY A 57 -7.61 -10.31 -19.72
N HIS A 58 -7.40 -11.17 -20.73
CA HIS A 58 -6.27 -12.12 -20.73
C HIS A 58 -4.91 -11.42 -20.79
N THR A 59 -4.77 -10.38 -21.63
CA THR A 59 -3.53 -9.61 -21.77
C THR A 59 -3.24 -8.78 -20.51
N LEU A 60 -4.27 -8.18 -19.92
CA LEU A 60 -4.18 -7.43 -18.66
C LEU A 60 -3.78 -8.33 -17.49
N TYR A 61 -4.35 -9.54 -17.44
CA TYR A 61 -3.97 -10.56 -16.45
C TYR A 61 -2.51 -11.02 -16.63
N ALA A 62 -2.07 -11.27 -17.86
CA ALA A 62 -0.68 -11.62 -18.14
C ALA A 62 0.29 -10.49 -17.76
N ALA A 63 -0.08 -9.23 -18.04
CA ALA A 63 0.68 -8.07 -17.63
C ALA A 63 0.74 -7.95 -16.10
N GLU A 64 -0.37 -8.18 -15.40
CA GLU A 64 -0.41 -8.18 -13.93
C GLU A 64 0.56 -9.21 -13.33
N TRP A 65 0.61 -10.41 -13.90
CA TRP A 65 1.57 -11.43 -13.52
C TRP A 65 3.01 -11.03 -13.82
N ALA A 66 3.27 -10.43 -14.98
CA ALA A 66 4.61 -9.93 -15.32
C ALA A 66 5.09 -8.88 -14.31
N PHE A 67 4.23 -7.91 -13.94
CA PHE A 67 4.55 -6.92 -12.90
C PHE A 67 4.78 -7.57 -11.54
N THR A 68 3.94 -8.53 -11.14
CA THR A 68 4.09 -9.25 -9.88
C THR A 68 5.43 -9.98 -9.80
N LEU A 69 5.84 -10.65 -10.89
CA LEU A 69 7.13 -11.34 -10.95
C LEU A 69 8.30 -10.36 -10.89
N LEU A 70 8.21 -9.22 -11.58
CA LEU A 70 9.24 -8.17 -11.54
C LEU A 70 9.38 -7.56 -10.12
N PHE A 71 8.27 -7.26 -9.44
CA PHE A 71 8.30 -6.79 -8.05
C PHE A 71 8.82 -7.86 -7.09
N SER A 72 8.50 -9.13 -7.31
CA SER A 72 9.01 -10.23 -6.49
C SER A 72 10.51 -10.42 -6.68
N ALA A 73 11.01 -10.30 -7.90
CA ALA A 73 12.44 -10.34 -8.20
C ALA A 73 13.18 -9.16 -7.54
N GLU A 74 12.60 -7.97 -7.57
CA GLU A 74 13.13 -6.79 -6.88
C GLU A 74 13.17 -6.97 -5.36
N TYR A 75 12.11 -7.48 -4.77
CA TYR A 75 12.04 -7.81 -3.34
C TYR A 75 13.12 -8.82 -2.95
N LEU A 76 13.29 -9.89 -3.73
CA LEU A 76 14.32 -10.90 -3.50
C LEU A 76 15.73 -10.33 -3.63
N LEU A 77 15.98 -9.48 -4.63
CA LEU A 77 17.26 -8.79 -4.81
C LEU A 77 17.59 -7.94 -3.58
N ARG A 78 16.61 -7.21 -3.03
CA ARG A 78 16.76 -6.42 -1.80
C ARG A 78 16.98 -7.30 -0.57
N LEU A 79 16.26 -8.41 -0.47
CA LEU A 79 16.41 -9.37 0.63
C LEU A 79 17.81 -10.00 0.63
N CYS A 80 18.34 -10.37 -0.53
CA CYS A 80 19.68 -10.95 -0.69
C CYS A 80 20.81 -9.94 -0.46
N THR A 81 20.60 -8.66 -0.80
CA THR A 81 21.59 -7.58 -0.59
C THR A 81 21.56 -7.00 0.82
N ALA A 82 20.48 -7.21 1.57
CA ALA A 82 20.36 -6.77 2.96
C ALA A 82 21.36 -7.51 3.88
N LYS A 83 22.02 -6.75 4.76
CA LYS A 83 22.96 -7.30 5.77
C LYS A 83 22.30 -8.35 6.68
N LYS A 84 21.01 -8.21 6.95
CA LYS A 84 20.19 -9.11 7.79
C LYS A 84 18.83 -9.35 7.10
N PRO A 85 18.67 -10.39 6.28
CA PRO A 85 17.45 -10.61 5.49
C PRO A 85 16.20 -10.76 6.36
N ALA A 86 16.29 -11.53 7.46
CA ALA A 86 15.16 -11.73 8.37
C ALA A 86 14.72 -10.42 9.08
N ALA A 87 15.66 -9.52 9.38
CA ALA A 87 15.34 -8.22 9.96
C ALA A 87 14.72 -7.28 8.92
N TYR A 88 15.13 -7.40 7.65
CA TYR A 88 14.54 -6.64 6.55
C TYR A 88 13.11 -7.07 6.26
N ALA A 89 12.84 -8.38 6.16
CA ALA A 89 11.49 -8.90 5.92
C ALA A 89 10.47 -8.49 7.01
N ARG A 90 10.93 -8.32 8.25
CA ARG A 90 10.11 -7.83 9.38
C ARG A 90 10.09 -6.31 9.54
N SER A 91 10.83 -5.57 8.71
CA SER A 91 10.83 -4.10 8.75
C SER A 91 9.57 -3.56 8.08
N PHE A 92 9.16 -2.33 8.42
CA PHE A 92 8.03 -1.66 7.78
C PHE A 92 8.12 -1.70 6.25
N PHE A 93 9.31 -1.40 5.69
CA PHE A 93 9.54 -1.42 4.25
C PHE A 93 9.50 -2.82 3.64
N GLY A 94 10.03 -3.84 4.34
CA GLY A 94 9.96 -5.22 3.87
C GLY A 94 8.55 -5.80 3.93
N ILE A 95 7.75 -5.39 4.91
CA ILE A 95 6.32 -5.73 5.00
C ILE A 95 5.56 -5.05 3.88
N VAL A 96 5.78 -3.76 3.61
CA VAL A 96 5.12 -3.04 2.52
C VAL A 96 5.45 -3.67 1.16
N ASP A 97 6.73 -3.97 0.89
CA ASP A 97 7.11 -4.67 -0.35
C ASP A 97 6.46 -6.06 -0.44
N LEU A 98 6.38 -6.82 0.67
CA LEU A 98 5.72 -8.13 0.68
C LEU A 98 4.20 -8.01 0.42
N VAL A 99 3.53 -7.06 1.08
CA VAL A 99 2.10 -6.80 0.92
C VAL A 99 1.78 -6.36 -0.50
N SER A 100 2.72 -5.72 -1.22
CA SER A 100 2.53 -5.35 -2.63
C SER A 100 2.41 -6.56 -3.57
N VAL A 101 3.16 -7.64 -3.32
CA VAL A 101 3.15 -8.84 -4.18
C VAL A 101 2.15 -9.91 -3.71
N LEU A 102 1.76 -9.85 -2.43
CA LEU A 102 0.88 -10.83 -1.77
C LEU A 102 -0.46 -11.10 -2.50
N PRO A 103 -1.21 -10.09 -3.00
CA PRO A 103 -2.57 -10.28 -3.50
C PRO A 103 -2.63 -11.24 -4.69
N THR A 104 -1.66 -11.13 -5.62
CA THR A 104 -1.57 -12.01 -6.80
C THR A 104 -1.28 -13.46 -6.40
N TYR A 105 -0.35 -13.65 -5.44
CA TYR A 105 0.00 -14.99 -4.96
C TYR A 105 -1.16 -15.63 -4.19
N LEU A 106 -1.88 -14.87 -3.36
CA LEU A 106 -3.08 -15.34 -2.67
C LEU A 106 -4.15 -15.82 -3.65
N ALA A 107 -4.42 -15.04 -4.71
CA ALA A 107 -5.39 -15.41 -5.75
C ALA A 107 -4.98 -16.67 -6.53
N PHE A 108 -3.68 -16.96 -6.63
CA PHE A 108 -3.16 -18.16 -7.29
C PHE A 108 -3.21 -19.41 -6.40
N PHE A 109 -2.74 -19.32 -5.15
CA PHE A 109 -2.63 -20.47 -4.24
C PHE A 109 -3.98 -20.92 -3.67
N PHE A 110 -4.97 -20.03 -3.61
CA PHE A 110 -6.28 -20.32 -3.04
C PHE A 110 -7.38 -20.10 -4.08
N PRO A 111 -7.51 -20.98 -5.09
CA PRO A 111 -8.56 -20.85 -6.09
C PRO A 111 -9.98 -20.98 -5.48
N GLY A 112 -10.12 -21.64 -4.32
CA GLY A 112 -11.36 -21.71 -3.55
C GLY A 112 -11.79 -20.36 -2.93
N LEU A 113 -10.90 -19.37 -2.82
CA LEU A 113 -11.28 -18.00 -2.43
C LEU A 113 -12.12 -17.32 -3.51
N HIS A 114 -11.99 -17.70 -4.79
CA HIS A 114 -12.83 -17.14 -5.87
C HIS A 114 -14.31 -17.51 -5.71
N ALA A 115 -14.62 -18.58 -4.97
CA ALA A 115 -15.97 -19.07 -4.75
C ALA A 115 -16.62 -18.57 -3.44
N LEU A 116 -15.84 -18.31 -2.38
CA LEU A 116 -16.35 -17.84 -1.07
C LEU A 116 -16.22 -16.33 -0.85
N ILE A 117 -15.27 -15.69 -1.53
CA ILE A 117 -15.04 -14.25 -1.46
C ILE A 117 -15.08 -13.77 -2.89
N ASP A 118 -16.28 -13.40 -3.31
CA ASP A 118 -16.54 -12.68 -4.56
C ASP A 118 -15.39 -11.69 -4.78
N VAL A 119 -14.57 -11.91 -5.80
CA VAL A 119 -13.12 -11.55 -5.91
C VAL A 119 -12.77 -10.09 -5.53
N ARG A 120 -13.77 -9.21 -5.44
CA ARG A 120 -13.76 -7.78 -5.10
C ARG A 120 -12.81 -7.37 -3.96
N PRO A 121 -12.85 -7.93 -2.73
CA PRO A 121 -11.94 -7.49 -1.67
C PRO A 121 -10.49 -7.78 -2.00
N LEU A 122 -10.19 -8.94 -2.62
CA LEU A 122 -8.85 -9.27 -3.11
C LEU A 122 -8.42 -8.36 -4.26
N ARG A 123 -9.36 -7.81 -5.06
CA ARG A 123 -9.04 -6.79 -6.07
C ARG A 123 -8.57 -5.49 -5.41
N LEU A 124 -9.23 -5.01 -4.37
CA LEU A 124 -8.79 -3.82 -3.61
C LEU A 124 -7.41 -4.04 -2.99
N LEU A 125 -7.10 -5.27 -2.54
CA LEU A 125 -5.77 -5.57 -2.01
C LEU A 125 -4.66 -5.34 -3.05
N ARG A 126 -4.93 -5.54 -4.35
CA ARG A 126 -3.93 -5.33 -5.42
C ARG A 126 -3.52 -3.87 -5.58
N GLU A 127 -4.40 -2.94 -5.19
CA GLU A 127 -4.11 -1.51 -5.17
C GLU A 127 -3.07 -1.16 -4.11
N PHE A 128 -2.85 -2.01 -3.10
CA PHE A 128 -1.76 -1.86 -2.15
C PHE A 128 -0.37 -1.94 -2.78
N ARG A 129 -0.23 -2.37 -4.05
CA ARG A 129 1.02 -2.16 -4.81
C ARG A 129 1.42 -0.70 -4.88
N ILE A 130 0.45 0.23 -4.83
CA ILE A 130 0.74 1.66 -4.74
C ILE A 130 1.48 2.01 -3.43
N LEU A 131 1.33 1.22 -2.36
CA LEU A 131 2.13 1.41 -1.14
C LEU A 131 3.61 1.08 -1.37
N GLY A 132 3.91 0.31 -2.42
CA GLY A 132 5.26 0.11 -2.96
C GLY A 132 5.96 1.41 -3.39
N LEU A 133 5.24 2.56 -3.46
CA LEU A 133 5.84 3.91 -3.51
C LEU A 133 6.65 4.29 -2.25
N SER A 134 6.98 3.32 -1.40
CA SER A 134 8.11 3.36 -0.46
C SER A 134 9.44 3.88 -1.06
N ILE A 135 9.49 4.15 -2.37
CA ILE A 135 10.54 4.85 -3.13
C ILE A 135 10.63 6.32 -2.74
N TYR A 136 10.91 6.54 -1.47
CA TYR A 136 12.07 7.34 -1.15
C TYR A 136 12.67 6.71 0.10
N ARG A 137 13.55 5.72 -0.06
CA ARG A 137 14.17 5.10 1.14
C ARG A 137 15.03 6.10 1.90
N GLU A 138 15.54 7.16 1.26
CA GLU A 138 16.16 8.29 1.97
C GLU A 138 15.16 9.41 2.34
N GLU A 139 14.35 9.92 1.40
CA GLU A 139 13.41 11.02 1.72
C GLU A 139 12.13 10.57 2.45
N GLY A 140 11.66 9.35 2.27
CA GLY A 140 10.57 8.73 3.03
C GLY A 140 11.00 8.39 4.45
N HIS A 141 12.28 8.09 4.69
CA HIS A 141 12.82 8.08 6.05
C HIS A 141 12.78 9.48 6.67
N LEU A 142 13.07 10.53 5.90
CA LEU A 142 12.93 11.92 6.35
C LEU A 142 11.47 12.26 6.64
N LEU A 143 10.53 11.90 5.75
CA LEU A 143 9.10 12.12 5.92
C LEU A 143 8.56 11.36 7.14
N MET A 144 8.90 10.08 7.28
CA MET A 144 8.50 9.26 8.42
C MET A 144 9.10 9.77 9.74
N ARG A 145 10.35 10.25 9.73
CA ARG A 145 10.95 10.88 10.90
C ARG A 145 10.26 12.20 11.26
N SER A 146 9.92 13.02 10.26
CA SER A 146 9.18 14.27 10.45
C SER A 146 7.77 14.01 10.97
N LEU A 147 7.08 12.99 10.44
CA LEU A 147 5.76 12.58 10.89
C LEU A 147 5.82 11.98 12.30
N ALA A 148 6.83 11.17 12.61
CA ALA A 148 7.06 10.63 13.95
C ALA A 148 7.36 11.75 14.97
N ARG A 149 8.03 12.83 14.56
CA ARG A 149 8.21 14.03 15.39
C ARG A 149 6.89 14.80 15.54
N ALA A 150 6.10 14.90 14.49
CA ALA A 150 4.78 15.56 14.51
C ALA A 150 3.70 14.73 15.21
N ARG A 151 3.92 13.43 15.49
CA ARG A 151 2.90 12.49 16.00
C ARG A 151 2.13 13.01 17.20
N ARG A 152 2.79 13.66 18.16
CA ARG A 152 2.14 14.19 19.36
C ARG A 152 1.23 15.36 19.02
N LYS A 153 1.68 16.26 18.12
CA LYS A 153 0.87 17.39 17.65
C LYS A 153 -0.33 16.92 16.83
N ILE A 154 -0.13 15.94 15.94
CA ILE A 154 -1.19 15.31 15.15
C ILE A 154 -2.21 14.64 16.07
N PHE A 155 -1.75 13.87 17.06
CA PHE A 155 -2.63 13.18 18.00
C PHE A 155 -3.51 14.16 18.79
N VAL A 156 -2.91 15.22 19.35
CA VAL A 156 -3.65 16.26 20.08
C VAL A 156 -4.65 16.97 19.17
N PHE A 157 -4.27 17.28 17.93
CA PHE A 157 -5.16 17.89 16.94
C PHE A 157 -6.34 16.98 16.60
N ILE A 158 -6.11 15.70 16.31
CA ILE A 158 -7.17 14.72 15.98
C ILE A 158 -8.09 14.50 17.18
N CYS A 159 -7.57 14.37 18.40
CA CYS A 159 -8.40 14.25 19.59
C CYS A 159 -9.26 15.50 19.83
N GLY A 160 -8.68 16.70 19.67
CA GLY A 160 -9.42 17.95 19.77
C GLY A 160 -10.52 18.06 18.71
N MET A 161 -10.20 17.72 17.47
CA MET A 161 -11.17 17.71 16.36
C MET A 161 -12.28 16.67 16.60
N PHE A 162 -11.95 15.50 17.14
CA PHE A 162 -12.94 14.49 17.51
C PHE A 162 -13.91 15.01 18.57
N VAL A 163 -13.40 15.60 19.66
CA VAL A 163 -14.24 16.20 20.70
C VAL A 163 -15.12 17.32 20.13
N LEU A 164 -14.58 18.18 19.28
CA LEU A 164 -15.33 19.25 18.63
C LEU A 164 -16.47 18.70 17.77
N VAL A 165 -16.21 17.69 16.94
CA VAL A 165 -17.24 17.06 16.08
C VAL A 165 -18.32 16.38 16.92
N VAL A 166 -17.98 15.78 18.07
CA VAL A 166 -18.96 15.19 19.00
C VAL A 166 -19.87 16.26 19.59
N ILE A 167 -19.31 17.40 20.04
CA ILE A 167 -20.08 18.51 20.61
C ILE A 167 -21.00 19.11 19.54
N LEU A 168 -20.46 19.47 18.37
CA LEU A 168 -21.24 20.03 17.27
C LEU A 168 -22.30 19.06 16.77
N GLY A 169 -21.99 17.77 16.67
CA GLY A 169 -22.95 16.74 16.26
C GLY A 169 -24.12 16.58 17.23
N THR A 170 -23.85 16.74 18.53
CA THR A 170 -24.89 16.74 19.56
C THR A 170 -25.77 17.98 19.46
N VAL A 171 -25.18 19.16 19.22
CA VAL A 171 -25.94 20.40 19.00
C VAL A 171 -26.82 20.32 17.76
N ILE A 172 -26.28 19.81 16.64
CA ILE A 172 -27.05 19.60 15.40
C ILE A 172 -28.22 18.64 15.65
N PHE A 173 -28.01 17.54 16.37
CA PHE A 173 -29.08 16.62 16.74
C PHE A 173 -30.18 17.31 17.56
N LEU A 174 -29.82 18.16 18.52
CA LEU A 174 -30.78 18.88 19.37
C LEU A 174 -31.56 19.96 18.59
N VAL A 175 -30.93 20.64 17.63
CA VAL A 175 -31.53 21.73 16.86
C VAL A 175 -32.37 21.22 15.68
N GLU A 176 -31.89 20.22 14.95
CA GLU A 176 -32.55 19.73 13.72
C GLU A 176 -33.54 18.58 13.99
N GLY A 177 -33.43 17.89 15.13
CA GLY A 177 -34.38 16.90 15.62
C GLY A 177 -34.71 15.75 14.64
N PRO A 178 -35.67 14.89 15.01
CA PRO A 178 -36.15 13.81 14.14
C PRO A 178 -36.83 14.31 12.86
N GLU A 179 -37.37 15.53 12.86
CA GLU A 179 -38.15 16.10 11.75
C GLU A 179 -37.33 16.30 10.47
N ARG A 180 -36.02 16.50 10.59
CA ARG A 180 -35.10 16.66 9.43
C ARG A 180 -34.24 15.41 9.16
N GLY A 181 -34.61 14.27 9.74
CA GLY A 181 -33.97 12.98 9.48
C GLY A 181 -32.71 12.68 10.31
N ILE A 182 -32.52 13.36 11.46
CA ILE A 182 -31.48 13.00 12.43
C ILE A 182 -32.11 12.21 13.58
N THR A 183 -32.04 10.89 13.50
CA THR A 183 -32.67 9.97 14.45
C THR A 183 -31.77 9.58 15.62
N SER A 184 -30.47 9.93 15.56
CA SER A 184 -29.51 9.54 16.59
C SER A 184 -28.31 10.48 16.66
N ILE A 185 -27.64 10.50 17.82
CA ILE A 185 -26.43 11.31 18.05
C ILE A 185 -25.30 10.95 17.06
N PRO A 186 -24.98 9.67 16.76
CA PRO A 186 -23.97 9.33 15.75
C PRO A 186 -24.26 9.90 14.36
N MET A 187 -25.54 10.02 13.99
CA MET A 187 -25.94 10.65 12.73
C MET A 187 -25.68 12.16 12.75
N GLY A 188 -25.92 12.82 13.89
CA GLY A 188 -25.55 14.23 14.10
C GLY A 188 -24.04 14.46 14.02
N ILE A 189 -23.24 13.56 14.62
CA ILE A 189 -21.77 13.56 14.54
C ILE A 189 -21.29 13.41 13.09
N TYR A 190 -21.88 12.49 12.32
CA TYR A 190 -21.57 12.35 10.88
C TYR A 190 -21.83 13.64 10.10
N ARG A 191 -23.01 14.27 10.31
CA ARG A 191 -23.34 15.56 9.66
C ARG A 191 -22.40 16.68 10.10
N ALA A 192 -22.04 16.76 11.38
CA ALA A 192 -21.05 17.71 11.88
C ALA A 192 -19.67 17.51 11.24
N ALA A 193 -19.24 16.26 11.08
CA ALA A 193 -17.97 15.92 10.45
C ALA A 193 -17.94 16.35 8.96
N VAL A 194 -19.00 16.05 8.20
CA VAL A 194 -19.14 16.45 6.79
C VAL A 194 -19.20 17.97 6.62
N ASN A 195 -19.88 18.66 7.54
CA ASN A 195 -19.93 20.12 7.55
C ASN A 195 -18.56 20.73 7.86
N ALA A 196 -17.80 20.14 8.80
CA ALA A 196 -16.46 20.58 9.16
C ALA A 196 -15.40 20.27 8.08
N SER A 197 -15.54 19.16 7.33
CA SER A 197 -14.63 18.78 6.24
C SER A 197 -14.97 19.42 4.89
N SER A 198 -15.99 20.29 4.86
CA SER A 198 -16.46 21.07 3.71
C SER A 198 -17.03 20.25 2.53
N THR A 199 -18.28 19.80 2.68
CA THR A 199 -19.19 19.61 1.53
C THR A 199 -20.55 20.21 1.85
N TRP A 200 -20.57 21.54 1.91
CA TRP A 200 -21.81 22.32 1.92
C TRP A 200 -22.32 22.40 0.48
N ARG A 201 -23.36 21.63 0.16
CA ARG A 201 -24.24 21.95 -0.97
C ARG A 201 -25.67 21.96 -0.44
N ARG A 202 -26.30 23.10 -0.64
CA ARG A 202 -27.67 23.50 -0.29
C ARG A 202 -28.68 22.35 -0.38
#